data_AF-A0A967JBH1-F1
#
_entry.id   AF-A0A967JBH1-F1
#
_cell.length_a   1.000
_cell.length_b   1.000
_cell.length_c   1.000
_cell.angle_alpha   90.00
_cell.angle_beta   90.00
_cell.angle_gamma   90.00
#
_symmetry.space_group_name_H-M   'P 1'
#
loop_
_entity.id
_entity.type
_entity.pdbx_description
1 polymer ?
#
loop_
_entity_poly.entity_id
_entity_poly.type
_entity_poly.pdbx_seq_one_letter_code
_entity_poly.pdbx_strand_id
1 'polypeptide(L)'
;MKVLVDFVHNPHGFEAVGRLARGLAPERIGVMLGHAGDRDDEAIRDLARAAWRMAPGRVAAKELPRYLRGRESGEVSGIIRDE
;
A
#
# COMPACT_ATOMS: atom_id res chain seq x y z
N MET A 1 6.04 -19.72 1.45
CA MET A 1 5.65 -18.29 1.45
C MET A 1 5.70 -17.77 0.02
N LYS A 2 4.63 -17.15 -0.47
CA LYS A 2 4.58 -16.52 -1.81
C LYS A 2 4.69 -15.01 -1.61
N VAL A 3 5.46 -14.34 -2.45
CA VAL A 3 5.63 -12.87 -2.41
C VAL A 3 5.26 -12.33 -3.79
N LEU A 4 4.35 -11.36 -3.82
CA LEU A 4 3.99 -10.60 -5.00
C LEU A 4 4.59 -9.20 -4.84
N VAL A 5 5.31 -8.73 -5.86
CA VAL A 5 5.89 -7.39 -5.88
C VAL A 5 5.39 -6.71 -7.14
N ASP A 6 4.77 -5.54 -6.97
CA ASP A 6 4.23 -4.75 -8.06
C ASP A 6 4.48 -3.26 -7.78
N PHE A 7 4.47 -2.44 -8.84
CA PHE A 7 4.63 -0.99 -8.80
C PHE A 7 3.28 -0.25 -8.85
N VAL A 8 2.20 -0.92 -8.45
CA VAL A 8 0.87 -0.34 -8.36
C VAL A 8 0.89 0.95 -7.53
N HIS A 9 0.33 1.99 -8.13
CA HIS A 9 0.12 3.30 -7.51
C HIS A 9 -1.29 3.84 -7.77
N ASN A 10 -2.24 2.96 -8.15
CA ASN A 10 -3.63 3.31 -8.38
C ASN A 10 -4.59 2.23 -7.84
N PRO A 11 -5.87 2.56 -7.57
CA PRO A 11 -6.83 1.62 -6.99
C PRO A 11 -7.10 0.38 -7.84
N HIS A 12 -7.21 0.53 -9.17
CA HIS A 12 -7.49 -0.58 -10.09
C HIS A 12 -6.39 -1.66 -10.06
N GLY A 13 -5.13 -1.25 -10.02
CA GLY A 13 -4.01 -2.17 -9.88
C GLY A 13 -4.03 -2.89 -8.53
N PHE A 14 -4.44 -2.21 -7.44
CA PHE A 14 -4.52 -2.82 -6.11
C PHE A 14 -5.55 -3.94 -6.09
N GLU A 15 -6.71 -3.70 -6.70
CA GLU A 15 -7.74 -4.72 -6.85
C GLU A 15 -7.30 -5.89 -7.71
N ALA A 16 -6.57 -5.65 -8.81
CA ALA A 16 -6.04 -6.71 -9.67
C ALA A 16 -5.02 -7.59 -8.92
N VAL A 17 -4.07 -6.98 -8.21
CA VAL A 17 -3.11 -7.69 -7.37
C VAL A 17 -3.83 -8.45 -6.25
N GLY A 18 -4.87 -7.86 -5.65
CA GLY A 18 -5.68 -8.52 -4.62
C GLY A 18 -6.42 -9.75 -5.14
N ARG A 19 -7.00 -9.69 -6.35
CA ARG A 19 -7.63 -10.85 -7.01
C ARG A 19 -6.60 -11.95 -7.29
N LEU A 20 -5.43 -11.58 -7.81
CA LEU A 20 -4.34 -12.51 -8.05
C LEU A 20 -3.88 -13.18 -6.74
N ALA A 21 -3.63 -12.40 -5.70
CA ALA A 21 -3.21 -12.91 -4.39
C ALA A 21 -4.22 -13.90 -3.81
N ARG A 22 -5.53 -13.62 -3.90
CA ARG A 22 -6.59 -14.54 -3.45
C ARG A 22 -6.66 -15.81 -4.28
N GLY A 23 -6.48 -15.72 -5.60
CA GLY A 23 -6.47 -16.87 -6.50
C GLY A 23 -5.34 -17.87 -6.19
N LEU A 24 -4.29 -17.44 -5.48
CA LEU A 24 -3.21 -18.32 -5.01
C LEU A 24 -3.57 -19.13 -3.75
N ALA A 25 -4.81 -19.00 -3.26
CA ALA A 25 -5.37 -19.65 -2.08
C ALA A 25 -4.47 -19.58 -0.82
N PRO A 26 -4.06 -18.37 -0.38
CA PRO A 26 -3.23 -18.23 0.80
C PRO A 26 -4.03 -18.43 2.09
N GLU A 27 -3.39 -18.98 3.13
CA GLU A 27 -3.98 -19.01 4.48
C GLU A 27 -4.10 -17.61 5.11
N ARG A 28 -3.20 -16.69 4.73
CA ARG A 28 -3.18 -15.30 5.21
C ARG A 28 -2.60 -14.38 4.15
N ILE A 29 -3.15 -13.17 4.07
CA ILE A 29 -2.61 -12.07 3.26
C ILE A 29 -2.02 -11.01 4.19
N GLY A 30 -0.81 -10.57 3.89
CA GLY A 30 -0.22 -9.35 4.43
C GLY A 30 0.09 -8.39 3.29
N VAL A 31 -0.02 -7.09 3.53
CA VAL A 31 0.28 -6.06 2.54
C VAL A 31 1.36 -5.14 3.08
N MET A 32 2.30 -4.74 2.23
CA MET A 32 3.26 -3.68 2.49
C MET A 32 3.14 -2.67 1.37
N LEU A 33 2.89 -1.40 1.70
CA LEU A 33 2.73 -0.32 0.73
C LEU A 33 3.46 0.94 1.17
N GLY A 34 3.83 1.77 0.21
CA GLY A 34 4.37 3.11 0.42
C GLY A 34 4.03 3.98 -0.78
N HIS A 35 4.08 5.30 -0.61
CA HIS A 35 3.81 6.25 -1.69
C HIS A 35 4.96 7.26 -1.82
N ALA A 36 5.20 7.78 -3.02
CA ALA A 36 6.03 8.97 -3.21
C ALA A 36 5.30 10.21 -2.66
N GLY A 37 6.06 11.15 -2.07
CA GLY A 37 5.51 12.31 -1.38
C GLY A 37 5.03 13.45 -2.28
N ASP A 38 5.21 13.36 -3.61
CA ASP A 38 4.67 14.30 -4.60
C ASP A 38 3.17 14.07 -4.89
N ARG A 39 2.51 13.22 -4.09
CA ARG A 39 1.06 13.03 -4.10
C ARG A 39 0.42 13.81 -2.97
N ASP A 40 -0.84 14.19 -3.18
CA ASP A 40 -1.66 14.73 -2.11
C ASP A 40 -1.99 13.66 -1.06
N ASP A 41 -2.43 14.11 0.12
CA ASP A 41 -2.75 13.21 1.23
C ASP A 41 -3.90 12.26 0.88
N GLU A 42 -4.87 12.71 0.08
CA GLU A 42 -6.05 11.90 -0.24
C GLU A 42 -5.67 10.71 -1.11
N ALA A 43 -4.80 10.88 -2.09
CA ALA A 43 -4.23 9.79 -2.88
C ALA A 43 -3.47 8.78 -1.99
N ILE A 44 -2.78 9.24 -0.95
CA ILE A 44 -2.09 8.37 0.01
C ILE A 44 -3.11 7.60 0.88
N ARG A 45 -4.18 8.26 1.35
CA ARG A 45 -5.27 7.62 2.11
C ARG A 45 -6.02 6.60 1.26
N ASP A 46 -6.34 6.94 0.02
CA ASP A 46 -7.00 6.04 -0.92
C ASP A 46 -6.20 4.77 -1.17
N LEU A 47 -4.86 4.88 -1.25
CA LEU A 47 -3.95 3.75 -1.35
C LEU A 47 -4.04 2.84 -0.11
N ALA A 48 -4.05 3.42 1.09
CA ALA A 48 -4.17 2.68 2.34
C ALA A 48 -5.53 1.99 2.47
N ARG A 49 -6.63 2.70 2.17
CA ARG A 49 -7.99 2.13 2.12
C ARG A 49 -8.08 0.99 1.09
N ALA A 50 -7.42 1.12 -0.07
CA ALA A 50 -7.37 0.07 -1.08
C ALA A 50 -6.69 -1.20 -0.57
N ALA A 51 -5.59 -1.07 0.18
CA ALA A 51 -4.93 -2.19 0.84
C ALA A 51 -5.88 -2.89 1.83
N TRP A 52 -6.63 -2.14 2.64
CA TRP A 52 -7.60 -2.70 3.58
C TRP A 52 -8.79 -3.41 2.92
N ARG A 53 -9.25 -2.95 1.74
CA ARG A 53 -10.29 -3.65 0.94
C ARG A 53 -9.87 -5.08 0.54
N MET A 54 -8.58 -5.40 0.54
CA MET A 54 -8.09 -6.77 0.33
C MET A 54 -8.38 -7.70 1.52
N ALA A 55 -8.84 -7.16 2.66
CA ALA A 55 -8.98 -7.85 3.95
C ALA A 55 -7.68 -8.53 4.42
N PRO A 56 -6.53 -7.80 4.44
CA PRO A 56 -5.29 -8.37 4.93
C PRO A 56 -5.34 -8.55 6.46
N GLY A 57 -4.57 -9.51 6.98
CA GLY A 57 -4.40 -9.65 8.41
C GLY A 57 -3.53 -8.55 9.02
N ARG A 58 -2.66 -7.93 8.21
CA ARG A 58 -1.78 -6.82 8.58
C ARG A 58 -1.43 -5.96 7.36
N VAL A 59 -1.28 -4.67 7.60
CA VAL A 59 -0.74 -3.70 6.64
C VAL A 59 0.53 -3.07 7.22
N ALA A 60 1.61 -3.05 6.44
CA ALA A 60 2.87 -2.42 6.81
C ALA A 60 3.09 -1.15 5.95
N ALA A 61 3.12 0.00 6.61
CA ALA A 61 3.49 1.26 5.99
C ALA A 61 5.01 1.32 5.76
N LYS A 62 5.42 1.33 4.49
CA LYS A 62 6.80 1.40 4.02
C LYS A 62 7.14 2.83 3.67
N GLU A 63 8.13 3.37 4.36
CA GLU A 63 8.71 4.67 4.02
C GLU A 63 9.56 4.57 2.74
N LEU A 64 9.56 5.63 1.93
CA LEU A 64 10.39 5.71 0.72
C LEU A 64 11.35 6.91 0.83
N PRO A 65 12.49 6.80 1.56
CA PRO A 65 13.36 7.96 1.83
C PRO A 65 13.91 8.66 0.58
N ARG A 66 14.08 7.92 -0.53
CA ARG A 66 14.52 8.48 -1.82
C ARG A 66 13.39 9.18 -2.61
N TYR A 67 12.16 9.10 -2.14
CA TYR A 67 10.94 9.59 -2.78
C TYR A 67 10.09 10.45 -1.83
N LEU A 68 10.70 11.12 -0.86
CA LEU A 68 10.00 12.05 0.03
C LEU A 68 9.41 13.26 -0.72
N ARG A 69 10.09 13.71 -1.80
CA ARG A 69 9.58 14.75 -2.73
C ARG A 69 9.04 16.01 -2.05
N GLY A 70 9.72 16.47 -0.99
CA GLY A 70 9.37 17.70 -0.27
C GLY A 70 8.62 17.47 1.04
N ARG A 71 8.19 16.25 1.33
CA ARG A 71 7.63 15.84 2.64
C ARG A 71 8.72 15.49 3.65
N GLU A 72 8.37 15.54 4.93
CA GLU A 72 9.24 15.08 6.00
C GLU A 72 9.28 13.54 6.10
N SER A 73 10.34 13.01 6.71
CA SER A 73 10.44 11.58 6.96
C SER A 73 9.34 11.15 7.94
N GLY A 74 8.60 10.11 7.59
CA GLY A 74 7.49 9.62 8.40
C GLY A 74 6.14 10.24 8.04
N GLU A 75 6.10 11.31 7.24
CA GLU A 75 4.85 11.98 6.90
C GLU A 75 3.93 11.08 6.06
N VAL A 76 4.44 10.52 4.95
CA VAL A 76 3.68 9.61 4.10
C VAL A 76 3.30 8.32 4.85
N SER A 77 4.27 7.71 5.56
CA SER A 77 3.95 6.49 6.30
C SER A 77 3.08 6.74 7.53
N GLY A 78 3.00 7.96 8.04
CA GLY A 78 2.05 8.40 9.05
C GLY A 78 0.64 8.42 8.49
N ILE A 79 0.42 9.10 7.35
CA ILE A 79 -0.90 9.13 6.68
C ILE A 79 -1.42 7.71 6.38
N ILE A 80 -0.54 6.79 5.95
CA ILE A 80 -0.91 5.39 5.70
C ILE A 80 -1.32 4.66 6.99
N ARG A 81 -0.70 4.98 8.14
CA ARG A 81 -1.01 4.34 9.43
C ARG A 81 -2.29 4.85 10.06
N ASP A 82 -2.73 6.04 9.69
CA ASP A 82 -3.94 6.68 10.20
C ASP A 82 -5.22 6.15 9.53
N GLU A 83 -5.10 5.20 8.58
CA GLU A 83 -6.18 4.51 7.85
C GLU A 83 -6.28 3.02 8.21
#